data_AF-A0A1Q3D1T9-F1
#
_entry.id   AF-A0A1Q3D1T9-F1
#
_cell.length_a   1.000
_cell.length_b   1.000
_cell.length_c   1.000
_cell.angle_alpha   90.00
_cell.angle_beta   90.00
_cell.angle_gamma   90.00
#
_symmetry.space_group_name_H-M   'P 1'
#
loop_
_entity.id
_entity.type
_entity.pdbx_description
1 polymer ?
#
loop_
_entity_poly.entity_id
_entity_poly.type
_entity_poly.pdbx_seq_one_letter_code
_entity_poly.pdbx_strand_id
1 'polypeptide(L)'
;YKVSSDTLFALIVLIIYIVYFTVTFSVNNNMVTIEVLTGSNFKKWKEDIEFTMKMADVDLSLVTDKAGELIVASTDDEKLVHAAWIKSNCICLLSMRRSILDHLKSGIPTD
;
A
#
# COMPACT_ATOMS: atom_id res chain seq x y z
N TYR A 1 23.83 -16.25 -29.95
CA TYR A 1 24.42 -15.35 -28.94
C TYR A 1 24.40 -16.05 -27.58
N LYS A 2 25.55 -16.26 -26.94
CA LYS A 2 25.65 -16.89 -25.61
C LYS A 2 25.84 -15.77 -24.58
N VAL A 3 24.87 -15.59 -23.68
CA VAL A 3 24.96 -14.62 -22.58
C VAL A 3 26.14 -15.03 -21.68
N SER A 4 26.97 -14.07 -21.26
CA SER A 4 28.12 -14.38 -20.40
C SER A 4 27.66 -14.80 -19.00
N SER A 5 28.49 -15.57 -18.30
CA SER A 5 28.21 -15.96 -16.90
C SER A 5 28.02 -14.74 -16.00
N ASP A 6 28.78 -13.67 -16.22
CA ASP A 6 28.71 -12.45 -15.43
C ASP A 6 27.37 -11.73 -15.63
N THR A 7 26.89 -11.68 -16.87
CA THR A 7 25.57 -11.10 -17.17
C THR A 7 24.46 -11.91 -16.51
N LEU A 8 24.54 -13.24 -16.55
CA LEU A 8 23.55 -14.11 -15.90
C LEU A 8 23.55 -13.93 -14.37
N PHE A 9 24.73 -13.84 -13.76
CA PHE A 9 24.86 -13.58 -12.33
C PHE A 9 24.26 -12.22 -11.93
N ALA A 10 24.56 -11.15 -12.67
CA ALA A 10 24.01 -9.83 -12.41
C ALA A 10 22.47 -9.80 -12.51
N LEU A 11 21.89 -10.51 -13.48
CA LEU A 11 20.44 -10.62 -13.62
C LEU A 11 19.80 -11.36 -12.45
N ILE A 12 20.41 -12.43 -11.96
CA ILE A 12 19.92 -13.17 -10.78
C ILE A 12 19.90 -12.27 -9.54
N VAL A 13 21.00 -11.54 -9.29
CA VAL A 13 21.10 -10.62 -8.15
C VAL A 13 20.04 -9.52 -8.25
N LEU A 14 19.82 -8.97 -9.46
CA LEU A 14 18.80 -7.96 -9.69
C LEU A 14 17.39 -8.50 -9.43
N ILE A 15 17.08 -9.72 -9.87
CA ILE A 15 15.78 -10.36 -9.62
C ILE A 15 15.57 -10.57 -8.12
N ILE A 16 16.57 -11.07 -7.40
CA ILE A 16 16.51 -11.27 -5.95
C ILE A 16 16.27 -9.93 -5.24
N TYR A 17 16.99 -8.87 -5.64
CA TYR A 17 16.80 -7.53 -5.10
C TYR A 17 15.36 -7.05 -5.30
N ILE A 18 14.82 -7.15 -6.51
CA ILE A 18 13.45 -6.72 -6.81
C ILE A 18 12.44 -7.52 -5.97
N VAL A 19 12.58 -8.84 -5.91
CA VAL A 19 11.67 -9.72 -5.15
C VAL A 19 11.72 -9.42 -3.65
N TYR A 20 12.89 -9.06 -3.12
CA TYR A 20 13.05 -8.79 -1.70
C TYR A 20 12.62 -7.37 -1.30
N PHE A 21 12.89 -6.37 -2.15
CA PHE A 21 12.69 -4.96 -1.81
C PHE A 21 11.43 -4.34 -2.40
N THR A 22 10.63 -5.07 -3.18
CA THR A 22 9.36 -4.55 -3.70
C THR A 22 8.21 -5.48 -3.32
N VAL A 23 7.01 -4.91 -3.19
CA VAL A 23 5.79 -5.67 -3.03
C VAL A 23 4.79 -5.27 -4.10
N THR A 24 4.18 -6.27 -4.73
CA THR A 24 3.13 -6.09 -5.71
C THR A 24 1.81 -6.59 -5.17
N PHE A 25 0.75 -5.79 -5.31
CA PHE A 25 -0.62 -6.17 -4.96
C PHE A 25 -1.62 -5.48 -5.89
N SER A 26 -2.88 -5.91 -5.85
CA SER A 26 -3.95 -5.35 -6.68
C SER A 26 -4.96 -4.60 -5.80
N VAL A 27 -5.36 -3.41 -6.24
CA VAL A 27 -6.39 -2.58 -5.60
C VAL A 27 -7.33 -2.03 -6.65
N ASN A 28 -8.63 -2.31 -6.55
CA ASN A 28 -9.64 -1.86 -7.54
C ASN A 28 -9.20 -2.12 -9.00
N ASN A 29 -8.70 -3.33 -9.28
CA ASN A 29 -8.15 -3.76 -10.58
C ASN A 29 -6.87 -3.04 -11.05
N ASN A 30 -6.26 -2.20 -10.22
CA ASN A 30 -4.96 -1.58 -10.49
C ASN A 30 -3.85 -2.42 -9.86
N MET A 31 -2.83 -2.76 -10.66
CA MET A 31 -1.64 -3.43 -10.17
C MET A 31 -0.65 -2.39 -9.62
N VAL A 32 -0.31 -2.55 -8.36
CA VAL A 32 0.49 -1.61 -7.57
C VAL A 32 1.80 -2.28 -7.24
N THR A 33 2.93 -1.63 -7.51
CA THR A 33 4.25 -2.08 -7.05
C THR A 33 4.91 -0.94 -6.30
N ILE A 34 5.28 -1.19 -5.05
CA ILE A 34 5.93 -0.21 -4.18
C ILE A 34 7.15 -0.83 -3.51
N GLU A 35 8.15 0.00 -3.24
CA GLU A 35 9.31 -0.43 -2.45
C GLU A 35 8.87 -0.74 -1.02
N VAL A 36 9.42 -1.79 -0.43
CA VAL A 36 9.16 -2.13 0.96
C VAL A 36 9.83 -1.08 1.87
N LEU A 37 9.16 -0.67 2.94
CA LEU A 37 9.72 0.22 3.94
C LEU A 37 10.88 -0.49 4.66
N THR A 38 12.10 0.03 4.46
CA THR A 38 13.36 -0.45 5.07
C THR A 38 13.84 0.43 6.21
N GLY A 39 13.12 1.53 6.50
CA GLY A 39 13.46 2.53 7.50
C GLY A 39 14.12 3.77 6.89
N SER A 40 15.03 3.62 5.93
CA SER A 40 15.72 4.76 5.28
C SER A 40 14.90 5.41 4.16
N ASN A 41 13.87 4.73 3.65
CA ASN A 41 13.07 5.16 2.50
C ASN A 41 11.66 5.69 2.87
N PHE A 42 11.39 6.04 4.13
CA PHE A 42 10.04 6.41 4.60
C PHE A 42 9.35 7.48 3.73
N LYS A 43 10.06 8.56 3.38
CA LYS A 43 9.48 9.65 2.58
C LYS A 43 8.96 9.13 1.24
N LYS A 44 9.80 8.40 0.50
CA LYS A 44 9.45 7.84 -0.81
C LYS A 44 8.34 6.80 -0.69
N TRP A 45 8.46 5.87 0.28
CA TRP A 45 7.45 4.85 0.54
C TRP A 45 6.07 5.47 0.81
N LYS A 46 6.01 6.53 1.63
CA LYS A 46 4.77 7.24 1.93
C LYS A 46 4.18 7.89 0.68
N GLU A 47 4.99 8.62 -0.09
CA GLU A 47 4.56 9.26 -1.35
C GLU A 47 4.04 8.22 -2.36
N ASP A 48 4.70 7.07 -2.50
CA ASP A 48 4.29 5.98 -3.39
C ASP A 48 2.95 5.34 -2.97
N ILE A 49 2.74 5.17 -1.65
CA ILE A 49 1.46 4.70 -1.09
C ILE A 49 0.35 5.70 -1.40
N GLU A 50 0.53 6.99 -1.07
CA GLU A 50 -0.49 8.03 -1.28
C GLU A 50 -0.85 8.15 -2.76
N PHE A 51 0.15 8.21 -3.64
CA PHE A 51 -0.04 8.26 -5.08
C PHE A 51 -0.84 7.07 -5.59
N THR A 52 -0.51 5.87 -5.12
CA THR A 52 -1.14 4.66 -5.62
C THR A 52 -2.57 4.48 -5.10
N MET A 53 -2.83 4.82 -3.84
CA MET A 53 -4.20 4.78 -3.30
C MET A 53 -5.11 5.75 -4.05
N LYS A 54 -4.59 6.92 -4.45
CA LYS A 54 -5.31 7.89 -5.28
C LYS A 54 -5.56 7.37 -6.69
N MET A 55 -4.56 6.76 -7.32
CA MET A 55 -4.71 6.11 -8.64
C MET A 55 -5.78 5.00 -8.62
N ALA A 56 -5.93 4.33 -7.48
CA ALA A 56 -6.90 3.25 -7.31
C ALA A 56 -8.27 3.71 -6.80
N ASP A 57 -8.51 5.02 -6.65
CA ASP A 57 -9.77 5.59 -6.14
C ASP A 57 -10.15 5.05 -4.74
N VAL A 58 -9.15 4.95 -3.86
CA VAL A 58 -9.31 4.50 -2.47
C VAL A 58 -8.58 5.41 -1.49
N ASP A 59 -8.29 6.66 -1.85
CA ASP A 59 -7.58 7.63 -1.01
C ASP A 59 -8.50 8.42 -0.06
N LEU A 60 -9.82 8.18 -0.08
CA LEU A 60 -10.78 8.93 0.73
C LEU A 60 -10.38 9.04 2.21
N SER A 61 -9.93 7.95 2.83
CA SER A 61 -9.45 7.92 4.23
C SER A 61 -8.10 8.60 4.46
N LEU A 62 -7.32 8.83 3.41
CA LEU A 62 -6.04 9.54 3.48
C LEU A 62 -6.23 11.05 3.40
N VAL A 63 -7.30 11.51 2.74
CA VAL A 63 -7.53 12.94 2.45
C VAL A 63 -8.67 13.55 3.27
N THR A 64 -9.47 12.73 3.94
CA THR A 64 -10.59 13.19 4.79
C THR A 64 -10.52 12.60 6.19
N ASP A 65 -10.94 13.40 7.17
CA ASP A 65 -11.11 12.93 8.54
C ASP A 65 -12.11 11.77 8.61
N LYS A 66 -12.00 10.96 9.67
CA LYS A 66 -12.93 9.86 9.93
C LYS A 66 -14.36 10.37 9.90
N ALA A 67 -15.18 9.77 9.04
CA ALA A 67 -16.61 10.04 9.00
C ALA A 67 -17.21 9.83 10.40
N GLY A 68 -18.07 10.77 10.83
CA GLY A 68 -18.77 10.67 12.11
C GLY A 68 -19.59 9.39 12.21
N GLU A 69 -19.92 8.98 13.44
CA GLU A 69 -20.80 7.82 13.64
C GLU A 69 -22.15 8.07 12.99
N LEU A 70 -22.60 7.07 12.22
CA LEU A 70 -23.93 7.09 11.61
C LEU A 70 -24.99 7.01 12.70
N ILE A 71 -25.98 7.92 12.64
CA ILE A 71 -27.16 7.90 13.52
C ILE A 71 -28.39 7.44 12.73
N VAL A 72 -29.48 7.12 13.43
CA VAL A 72 -30.73 6.65 12.80
C VAL A 72 -31.27 7.66 11.78
N ALA A 73 -31.02 8.96 12.01
CA ALA A 73 -31.44 10.04 11.12
C ALA A 73 -30.48 10.28 9.93
N SER A 74 -29.36 9.55 9.84
CA SER A 74 -28.40 9.74 8.76
C SER A 74 -29.02 9.45 7.40
N THR A 75 -28.72 10.33 6.44
CA THR A 75 -29.18 10.19 5.07
C THR A 75 -28.49 9.02 4.38
N ASP A 76 -29.07 8.53 3.28
CA ASP A 76 -28.46 7.44 2.54
C ASP A 76 -27.13 7.86 1.90
N ASP A 77 -26.97 9.12 1.52
CA ASP A 77 -25.71 9.68 1.03
C ASP A 77 -24.63 9.68 2.12
N GLU A 78 -24.96 10.06 3.35
CA GLU A 78 -24.03 9.99 4.49
C GLU A 78 -23.58 8.56 4.78
N LYS A 79 -24.50 7.58 4.69
CA LYS A 79 -24.17 6.16 4.83
C LYS A 79 -23.23 5.67 3.73
N LEU A 80 -23.46 6.11 2.49
CA LEU A 80 -22.60 5.76 1.35
C LEU A 80 -21.18 6.33 1.51
N VAL A 81 -21.06 7.60 1.90
CA VAL A 81 -19.76 8.23 2.16
C VAL A 81 -19.03 7.52 3.30
N HIS A 82 -19.72 7.21 4.40
CA HIS A 82 -19.14 6.47 5.52
C HIS A 82 -18.66 5.07 5.09
N ALA A 83 -19.45 4.34 4.30
CA ALA A 83 -19.06 3.03 3.79
C ALA A 83 -17.83 3.10 2.87
N ALA A 84 -17.77 4.12 1.98
CA ALA A 84 -16.62 4.36 1.13
C ALA A 84 -15.36 4.69 1.95
N TRP A 85 -15.50 5.50 3.01
CA TRP A 85 -14.40 5.86 3.90
C TRP A 85 -13.85 4.63 4.63
N ILE A 86 -14.73 3.79 5.21
CA ILE A 86 -14.32 2.55 5.89
C ILE A 86 -13.60 1.59 4.94
N LYS A 87 -14.12 1.44 3.71
CA LYS A 87 -13.47 0.62 2.68
C LYS A 87 -12.08 1.16 2.34
N SER A 88 -11.97 2.47 2.10
CA SER A 88 -10.71 3.14 1.82
C SER A 88 -9.70 2.94 2.97
N ASN A 89 -10.12 3.13 4.22
CA ASN A 89 -9.27 2.98 5.40
C ASN A 89 -8.73 1.55 5.53
N CYS A 90 -9.60 0.55 5.35
CA CYS A 90 -9.20 -0.86 5.39
C CYS A 90 -8.14 -1.19 4.32
N ILE A 91 -8.37 -0.75 3.08
CA ILE A 91 -7.45 -0.99 1.96
C ILE A 91 -6.11 -0.29 2.18
N CYS A 92 -6.12 0.98 2.60
CA CYS A 92 -4.90 1.74 2.87
C CYS A 92 -4.07 1.07 3.97
N LEU A 93 -4.71 0.68 5.07
CA LEU A 93 -4.05 0.03 6.20
C LEU A 93 -3.42 -1.31 5.81
N LEU A 94 -4.15 -2.15 5.06
CA LEU A 94 -3.62 -3.43 4.58
C LEU A 94 -2.45 -3.23 3.60
N SER A 95 -2.53 -2.23 2.74
CA SER A 95 -1.46 -1.86 1.79
C SER A 95 -0.20 -1.39 2.51
N MET A 96 -0.34 -0.53 3.52
CA MET A 96 0.77 -0.11 4.38
C MET A 96 1.37 -1.31 5.12
N ARG A 97 0.55 -2.12 5.81
CA ARG A 97 1.03 -3.31 6.53
C ARG A 97 1.76 -4.30 5.62
N ARG A 98 1.30 -4.49 4.38
CA ARG A 98 1.92 -5.41 3.43
C ARG A 98 3.25 -4.89 2.86
N SER A 99 3.45 -3.58 2.87
CA SER A 99 4.66 -2.91 2.34
C SER A 99 5.67 -2.49 3.40
N ILE A 100 5.51 -2.96 4.63
CA ILE A 100 6.50 -2.80 5.70
C ILE A 100 7.29 -4.09 5.84
N LEU A 101 8.60 -4.00 6.08
CA LEU A 101 9.45 -5.16 6.38
C LEU A 101 8.99 -5.87 7.65
N ASP A 102 8.96 -7.21 7.63
CA ASP A 102 8.41 -8.02 8.73
C ASP A 102 9.04 -7.72 10.10
N HIS A 103 10.34 -7.46 10.15
CA HIS A 103 11.00 -7.10 11.41
C HIS A 103 10.57 -5.73 11.95
N LEU A 104 10.17 -4.79 11.08
CA LEU A 104 9.59 -3.50 11.48
C LEU A 104 8.14 -3.63 11.93
N LYS A 105 7.43 -4.67 11.50
CA LYS A 105 6.05 -4.97 11.98
C LYS A 105 6.02 -5.36 13.44
N SER A 106 7.12 -5.90 13.98
CA SER A 106 7.20 -6.32 15.39
C SER A 106 6.96 -5.18 16.39
N GLY A 107 7.14 -3.92 15.98
CA GLY A 107 6.83 -2.73 16.77
C GLY A 107 5.42 -2.15 16.57
N ILE A 108 4.62 -2.72 15.65
CA ILE A 108 3.27 -2.22 15.36
C ILE A 108 2.27 -2.96 16.26
N PRO A 109 1.48 -2.25 17.09
CA PRO A 109 0.42 -2.87 17.87
C PRO A 109 -0.53 -3.64 16.96
N THR A 110 -0.73 -4.91 17.28
CA THR A 110 -1.82 -5.71 16.73
C THR A 110 -2.98 -5.51 17.69
N ASP A 111 -3.95 -4.68 17.32
CA ASP A 111 -5.21 -4.56 18.05
C ASP A 111 -5.90 -5.93 18.17
#